data_AF-A0A0D7ACP5-F1
#
_entry.id   AF-A0A0D7ACP5-F1
#
_cell.length_a   1.000
_cell.length_b   1.000
_cell.length_c   1.000
_cell.angle_alpha   90.00
_cell.angle_beta   90.00
_cell.angle_gamma   90.00
#
_symmetry.space_group_name_H-M   'P 1'
#
loop_
_entity.id
_entity.type
_entity.pdbx_description
1 polymer ?
#
loop_
_entity_poly.entity_id
_entity_poly.type
_entity_poly.pdbx_seq_one_letter_code
_entity_poly.pdbx_strand_id
1 'polypeptide(L)'
;MRCHIIQGLVSAVLLFAPRCASYQIYDIWDRSSLFTYTDLSDPINFTSPSTIGSADIVVDDSVVYQDIYGFGGSLTDSSALLLYDLKNTDSTEYWDLLYYLFCPTDGEDAAGLSWIRVPLGASDFSSTVYSYDDTSGDITFADFDIDAAPSYVFTVLQDILTINDSNLTFIQPGWLKSSDTMLGGSLDDGYVSIYANYLLKCIQGFDDQGISIYAISIQNEPQNSDTTYPTALVTVDQEGVIGVALRELLDSNGYSSIKIIGYEHNWDDAGEYPVELMESYGSAFDGVSFHCYAVRASELAKFFRCSLEYFSTSGAMWNLALDGTGQPELSGSDSCSGGCRGIVQVNSNGTWSVNQEFYAMAQASKAILPRDVGGPWGQRINSTVGGELYWALRVGAYVTGRVSSTDWLRYSIVVLNWDDETDGWDPIPVEATIEFRDQQASYTFPVGVTTLWW
;
A
#
# COMPACT_ATOMS: atom_id res chain seq x y z
N MET A 1 -12.58 45.75 68.14
CA MET A 1 -12.54 46.95 67.28
C MET A 1 -12.76 46.51 65.85
N ARG A 2 -13.59 47.23 65.05
CA ARG A 2 -13.76 47.09 63.57
C ARG A 2 -14.32 45.72 63.10
N CYS A 3 -15.06 45.59 61.99
CA CYS A 3 -15.79 46.56 61.15
C CYS A 3 -16.94 45.83 60.40
N HIS A 4 -17.94 46.56 59.88
CA HIS A 4 -18.85 46.07 58.83
C HIS A 4 -18.29 46.41 57.43
N ILE A 5 -18.27 45.44 56.51
CA ILE A 5 -18.27 45.52 55.02
C ILE A 5 -18.87 44.14 54.58
N ILE A 6 -19.89 43.91 53.74
CA ILE A 6 -20.68 44.65 52.71
C ILE A 6 -20.13 44.57 51.26
N GLN A 7 -20.89 43.89 50.38
CA GLN A 7 -20.72 43.71 48.92
C GLN A 7 -19.52 42.81 48.48
N GLY A 8 -19.64 42.04 47.40
CA GLY A 8 -20.81 41.82 46.53
C GLY A 8 -20.63 40.59 45.61
N LEU A 9 -21.74 40.11 45.01
CA LEU A 9 -21.67 39.08 43.97
C LEU A 9 -21.01 39.66 42.71
N VAL A 10 -19.87 39.10 42.32
CA VAL A 10 -19.38 39.19 40.94
C VAL A 10 -19.79 37.91 40.24
N SER A 11 -20.88 37.97 39.47
CA SER A 11 -21.15 36.95 38.46
C SER A 11 -20.10 37.10 37.36
N ALA A 12 -19.04 36.30 37.44
CA ALA A 12 -18.13 36.12 36.33
C ALA A 12 -18.88 35.42 35.20
N VAL A 13 -19.43 36.22 34.27
CA VAL A 13 -19.85 35.71 32.97
C VAL A 13 -18.57 35.29 32.26
N LEU A 14 -18.22 34.02 32.41
CA LEU A 14 -17.28 33.35 31.52
C LEU A 14 -17.91 33.37 30.13
N LEU A 15 -17.56 34.41 29.37
CA LEU A 15 -17.67 34.40 27.92
C LEU A 15 -16.85 33.19 27.46
N PHE A 16 -17.54 32.11 27.13
CA PHE A 16 -17.03 31.14 26.18
C PHE A 16 -16.84 31.88 24.86
N ALA A 17 -15.69 32.54 24.71
CA ALA A 17 -15.12 32.68 23.38
C ALA A 17 -15.05 31.26 22.82
N PRO A 18 -15.61 30.98 21.63
CA PRO A 18 -15.25 29.75 20.95
C PRO A 18 -13.72 29.75 20.87
N ARG A 19 -13.08 28.66 21.32
CA ARG A 19 -11.73 28.40 20.85
C ARG A 19 -11.88 28.26 19.35
N CYS A 20 -11.49 29.27 18.57
CA CYS A 20 -11.15 29.01 17.19
C CYS A 20 -10.10 27.90 17.25
N ALA A 21 -10.43 26.75 16.68
CA ALA A 21 -9.43 25.73 16.43
C ALA A 21 -8.50 26.36 15.40
N SER A 22 -7.35 26.87 15.86
CA SER A 22 -6.26 27.24 14.97
C SER A 22 -5.65 25.94 14.49
N TYR A 23 -5.98 25.51 13.28
CA TYR A 23 -5.26 24.42 12.65
C TYR A 23 -3.78 24.82 12.53
N GLN A 24 -2.90 23.86 12.77
CA GLN A 24 -1.46 24.08 12.83
C GLN A 24 -0.79 22.87 12.15
N ILE A 25 0.01 23.13 11.12
CA ILE A 25 0.85 22.08 10.55
C ILE A 25 2.05 21.94 11.48
N TYR A 26 2.15 20.78 12.13
CA TYR A 26 3.18 20.50 13.13
C TYR A 26 4.39 19.80 12.54
N ASP A 27 4.20 18.92 11.56
CA ASP A 27 5.32 18.12 11.06
C ASP A 27 5.32 17.95 9.55
N ILE A 28 6.53 17.79 9.04
CA ILE A 28 6.85 17.74 7.61
C ILE A 28 7.75 16.54 7.36
N TRP A 29 7.43 15.81 6.30
CA TRP A 29 8.28 14.77 5.73
C TRP A 29 8.66 15.20 4.31
N ASP A 30 9.94 15.36 4.00
CA ASP A 30 10.42 15.89 2.72
C ASP A 30 11.45 14.96 2.05
N ARG A 31 11.37 14.82 0.72
CA ARG A 31 12.35 14.10 -0.09
C ARG A 31 13.69 14.85 -0.21
N SER A 32 13.72 16.18 -0.15
CA SER A 32 14.98 16.95 -0.22
C SER A 32 15.88 16.69 1.01
N SER A 33 15.30 16.18 2.10
CA SER A 33 15.96 15.69 3.31
C SER A 33 15.86 14.16 3.51
N LEU A 34 15.60 13.38 2.45
CA LEU A 34 15.54 11.91 2.49
C LEU A 34 14.56 11.35 3.55
N PHE A 35 13.35 11.91 3.63
CA PHE A 35 12.29 11.50 4.56
C PHE A 35 12.66 11.72 6.05
N THR A 36 13.44 12.77 6.34
CA THR A 36 13.69 13.19 7.72
C THR A 36 12.41 13.78 8.35
N TYR A 37 11.94 13.18 9.44
CA TYR A 37 10.93 13.77 10.32
C TYR A 37 11.34 15.16 10.81
N THR A 38 10.47 16.16 10.63
CA THR A 38 10.69 17.50 11.19
C THR A 38 9.49 17.95 12.02
N ASP A 39 9.57 17.80 13.35
CA ASP A 39 8.73 18.53 14.32
C ASP A 39 9.06 20.03 14.23
N LEU A 40 8.09 20.84 13.80
CA LEU A 40 8.25 22.28 13.66
C LEU A 40 8.16 22.96 15.03
N SER A 41 9.32 23.35 15.57
CA SER A 41 9.40 24.14 16.80
C SER A 41 8.56 25.43 16.79
N ASP A 42 8.26 25.95 15.59
CA ASP A 42 7.25 26.98 15.33
C ASP A 42 6.28 26.45 14.24
N PRO A 43 5.06 25.98 14.60
CA PRO A 43 4.14 25.36 13.64
C PRO A 43 3.57 26.37 12.65
N ILE A 44 3.26 25.91 11.43
CA ILE A 44 2.64 26.77 10.39
C ILE A 44 1.16 26.93 10.75
N ASN A 45 0.76 28.16 11.06
CA ASN A 45 -0.59 28.46 11.51
C ASN A 45 -1.53 28.66 10.31
N PHE A 46 -2.72 28.06 10.36
CA PHE A 46 -3.83 28.47 9.51
C PHE A 46 -4.37 29.82 10.01
N THR A 47 -4.44 30.78 9.09
CA THR A 47 -4.80 32.18 9.32
C THR A 47 -6.05 32.56 8.51
N SER A 48 -6.56 33.78 8.68
CA SER A 48 -7.64 34.28 7.81
C SER A 48 -7.18 34.41 6.35
N PRO A 49 -8.07 34.18 5.37
CA PRO A 49 -7.75 34.30 3.95
C PRO A 49 -7.06 35.63 3.59
N SER A 50 -6.06 35.55 2.73
CA SER A 50 -5.22 36.65 2.28
C SER A 50 -4.82 36.48 0.82
N THR A 51 -3.60 36.85 0.42
CA THR A 51 -3.12 36.60 -0.95
C THR A 51 -2.83 35.10 -1.13
N ILE A 52 -3.28 34.54 -2.25
CA ILE A 52 -2.98 33.17 -2.68
C ILE A 52 -1.58 33.12 -3.30
N GLY A 53 -0.83 32.03 -3.07
CA GLY A 53 0.48 31.77 -3.65
C GLY A 53 0.45 31.46 -5.15
N SER A 54 1.55 30.92 -5.68
CA SER A 54 1.65 30.52 -7.09
C SER A 54 0.79 29.30 -7.42
N ALA A 55 0.53 28.44 -6.44
CA ALA A 55 -0.47 27.37 -6.49
C ALA A 55 -1.47 27.50 -5.33
N ASP A 56 -2.65 26.90 -5.48
CA ASP A 56 -3.77 27.01 -4.55
C ASP A 56 -4.36 25.62 -4.28
N ILE A 57 -4.22 25.10 -3.07
CA ILE A 57 -4.66 23.75 -2.68
C ILE A 57 -5.89 23.89 -1.78
N VAL A 58 -7.07 23.54 -2.28
CA VAL A 58 -8.31 23.58 -1.49
C VAL A 58 -8.66 22.18 -1.01
N VAL A 59 -8.77 22.01 0.32
CA VAL A 59 -9.17 20.75 0.96
C VAL A 59 -10.60 20.86 1.48
N ASP A 60 -11.46 19.94 1.03
CA ASP A 60 -12.89 19.89 1.36
C ASP A 60 -13.21 18.55 2.03
N ASP A 61 -13.33 18.59 3.38
CA ASP A 61 -13.67 17.43 4.19
C ASP A 61 -15.18 17.13 4.24
N SER A 62 -16.02 17.92 3.56
CA SER A 62 -17.44 17.61 3.38
C SER A 62 -17.69 16.58 2.26
N VAL A 63 -16.70 16.35 1.40
CA VAL A 63 -16.73 15.35 0.32
C VAL A 63 -15.71 14.25 0.64
N VAL A 64 -16.25 13.08 0.97
CA VAL A 64 -15.51 11.88 1.38
C VAL A 64 -15.56 10.83 0.28
N TYR A 65 -14.46 10.10 0.09
CA TYR A 65 -14.31 9.04 -0.91
C TYR A 65 -14.02 7.68 -0.24
N GLN A 66 -13.06 6.90 -0.77
CA GLN A 66 -12.76 5.56 -0.29
C GLN A 66 -11.88 5.54 0.97
N ASP A 67 -12.03 4.48 1.77
CA ASP A 67 -11.08 4.13 2.84
C ASP A 67 -9.74 3.68 2.24
N ILE A 68 -8.63 4.00 2.89
CA ILE A 68 -7.30 3.53 2.48
C ILE A 68 -6.87 2.39 3.41
N TYR A 69 -6.66 1.20 2.83
CA TYR A 69 -6.25 -0.01 3.55
C TYR A 69 -4.74 -0.12 3.77
N GLY A 70 -3.92 0.65 3.04
CA GLY A 70 -2.48 0.75 3.32
C GLY A 70 -1.57 0.78 2.10
N PHE A 71 -0.28 0.92 2.38
CA PHE A 71 0.80 0.92 1.38
C PHE A 71 1.97 0.02 1.80
N GLY A 72 2.73 -0.47 0.82
CA GLY A 72 3.92 -1.28 1.08
C GLY A 72 4.48 -1.97 -0.16
N GLY A 73 4.75 -3.27 -0.05
CA GLY A 73 5.40 -4.05 -1.09
C GLY A 73 5.22 -5.55 -0.94
N SER A 74 5.81 -6.34 -1.84
CA SER A 74 5.72 -7.81 -1.80
C SER A 74 6.90 -8.44 -1.04
N LEU A 75 6.60 -9.27 -0.05
CA LEU A 75 7.54 -10.18 0.58
C LEU A 75 7.66 -11.45 -0.29
N THR A 76 8.45 -11.36 -1.34
CA THR A 76 8.88 -12.50 -2.18
C THR A 76 9.86 -13.39 -1.43
N ASP A 77 10.09 -14.62 -1.89
CA ASP A 77 11.12 -15.50 -1.30
C ASP A 77 12.49 -14.81 -1.30
N SER A 78 12.83 -14.12 -2.40
CA SER A 78 14.06 -13.32 -2.48
C SER A 78 14.14 -12.21 -1.44
N SER A 79 13.04 -11.49 -1.21
CA SER A 79 12.97 -10.46 -0.16
C SER A 79 13.13 -11.07 1.23
N ALA A 80 12.41 -12.17 1.50
CA ALA A 80 12.45 -12.85 2.78
C ALA A 80 13.81 -13.49 3.08
N LEU A 81 14.48 -14.06 2.07
CA LEU A 81 15.83 -14.62 2.18
C LEU A 81 16.85 -13.56 2.60
N LEU A 82 16.88 -12.41 1.90
CA LEU A 82 17.82 -11.33 2.22
C LEU A 82 17.58 -10.73 3.60
N LEU A 83 16.31 -10.57 3.98
CA LEU A 83 15.92 -10.10 5.32
C LEU A 83 16.31 -11.12 6.40
N TYR A 84 16.12 -12.42 6.16
CA TYR A 84 16.51 -13.49 7.08
C TYR A 84 18.04 -13.64 7.19
N ASP A 85 18.78 -13.51 6.09
CA ASP A 85 20.25 -13.53 6.11
C ASP A 85 20.83 -12.29 6.81
N LEU A 86 20.17 -11.12 6.67
CA LEU A 86 20.47 -9.94 7.49
C LEU A 86 20.23 -10.24 8.98
N LYS A 87 19.09 -10.82 9.36
CA LYS A 87 18.79 -11.24 10.75
C LYS A 87 19.86 -12.17 11.34
N ASN A 88 20.35 -13.11 10.54
CA ASN A 88 21.40 -14.06 10.93
C ASN A 88 22.80 -13.43 11.03
N THR A 89 23.06 -12.37 10.25
CA THR A 89 24.35 -11.68 10.18
C THR A 89 24.46 -10.59 11.24
N ASP A 90 23.48 -9.69 11.31
CA ASP A 90 23.30 -8.69 12.36
C ASP A 90 21.80 -8.50 12.64
N SER A 91 21.33 -9.12 13.72
CA SER A 91 19.92 -8.99 14.14
C SER A 91 19.56 -7.57 14.58
N THR A 92 20.51 -6.68 14.85
CA THR A 92 20.24 -5.27 15.19
C THR A 92 19.80 -4.53 13.95
N GLU A 93 20.63 -4.55 12.90
CA GLU A 93 20.34 -3.95 11.58
C GLU A 93 19.04 -4.49 10.98
N TYR A 94 18.74 -5.78 11.17
CA TYR A 94 17.46 -6.37 10.79
C TYR A 94 16.24 -5.75 11.49
N TRP A 95 16.28 -5.66 12.83
CA TRP A 95 15.15 -5.10 13.57
C TRP A 95 15.03 -3.60 13.35
N ASP A 96 16.15 -2.86 13.30
CA ASP A 96 16.17 -1.44 12.98
C ASP A 96 15.53 -1.18 11.60
N LEU A 97 15.86 -2.01 10.59
CA LEU A 97 15.20 -1.97 9.28
C LEU A 97 13.70 -2.29 9.36
N LEU A 98 13.29 -3.38 10.02
CA LEU A 98 11.86 -3.74 10.09
C LEU A 98 11.05 -2.69 10.86
N TYR A 99 11.58 -2.10 11.93
CA TYR A 99 10.95 -0.97 12.60
C TYR A 99 10.87 0.25 11.67
N TYR A 100 11.94 0.59 10.97
CA TYR A 100 11.98 1.71 10.00
C TYR A 100 10.95 1.55 8.87
N LEU A 101 10.68 0.32 8.42
CA LEU A 101 9.65 0.03 7.43
C LEU A 101 8.24 0.03 8.02
N PHE A 102 7.99 -0.75 9.07
CA PHE A 102 6.64 -1.17 9.44
C PHE A 102 6.06 -0.47 10.67
N CYS A 103 6.86 0.19 11.52
CA CYS A 103 6.36 0.79 12.76
C CYS A 103 5.27 1.84 12.48
N PRO A 104 4.00 1.60 12.88
CA PRO A 104 2.91 2.55 12.62
C PRO A 104 2.83 3.63 13.72
N THR A 105 3.76 3.63 14.68
CA THR A 105 3.74 4.54 15.82
C THR A 105 3.92 5.97 15.33
N ASP A 106 2.97 6.80 15.72
CA ASP A 106 2.87 8.16 15.25
C ASP A 106 3.94 9.07 15.86
N GLY A 107 4.63 9.84 15.00
CA GLY A 107 5.81 10.64 15.38
C GLY A 107 7.14 9.88 15.38
N GLU A 108 7.16 8.56 15.19
CA GLU A 108 8.42 7.82 14.99
C GLU A 108 8.98 8.03 13.58
N ASP A 109 10.31 7.99 13.47
CA ASP A 109 11.06 8.02 12.21
C ASP A 109 11.02 6.66 11.51
N ALA A 110 9.82 6.29 11.03
CA ALA A 110 9.52 5.02 10.38
C ALA A 110 8.34 5.16 9.42
N ALA A 111 8.35 4.47 8.28
CA ALA A 111 7.33 4.60 7.24
C ALA A 111 5.92 4.15 7.67
N GLY A 112 5.82 3.16 8.55
CA GLY A 112 4.53 2.59 8.94
C GLY A 112 3.81 1.90 7.78
N LEU A 113 4.55 1.19 6.93
CA LEU A 113 3.97 0.37 5.86
C LEU A 113 3.00 -0.66 6.46
N SER A 114 1.87 -0.88 5.79
CA SER A 114 0.72 -1.63 6.33
C SER A 114 0.05 -2.57 5.32
N TRP A 115 0.63 -2.70 4.13
CA TRP A 115 0.16 -3.62 3.09
C TRP A 115 1.34 -4.49 2.61
N ILE A 116 1.18 -5.81 2.69
CA ILE A 116 2.20 -6.76 2.25
C ILE A 116 1.57 -7.76 1.29
N ARG A 117 2.20 -7.95 0.13
CA ARG A 117 1.79 -8.97 -0.85
C ARG A 117 2.76 -10.15 -0.77
N VAL A 118 2.27 -11.38 -0.92
CA VAL A 118 3.08 -12.59 -0.73
C VAL A 118 2.69 -13.60 -1.82
N PRO A 119 3.62 -14.09 -2.64
CA PRO A 119 3.35 -15.19 -3.56
C PRO A 119 2.94 -16.47 -2.81
N LEU A 120 2.00 -17.23 -3.39
CA LEU A 120 1.60 -18.57 -3.00
C LEU A 120 2.30 -19.57 -3.93
N GLY A 121 3.37 -20.16 -3.43
CA GLY A 121 4.33 -20.88 -4.27
C GLY A 121 5.36 -19.93 -4.90
N ALA A 122 6.15 -20.45 -5.83
CA ALA A 122 7.22 -19.68 -6.47
C ALA A 122 6.72 -18.53 -7.34
N SER A 123 7.46 -17.42 -7.36
CA SER A 123 7.40 -16.41 -8.42
C SER A 123 8.73 -16.34 -9.20
N ASP A 124 8.86 -15.36 -10.08
CA ASP A 124 10.12 -14.88 -10.64
C ASP A 124 11.18 -14.48 -9.58
N PHE A 125 10.77 -14.12 -8.36
CA PHE A 125 11.62 -13.81 -7.21
C PHE A 125 11.60 -14.96 -6.19
N SER A 126 11.87 -16.17 -6.69
CA SER A 126 12.08 -17.39 -5.94
C SER A 126 13.35 -18.11 -6.36
N SER A 127 14.07 -18.73 -5.42
CA SER A 127 15.33 -19.43 -5.73
C SER A 127 15.11 -20.74 -6.51
N THR A 128 13.91 -21.31 -6.42
CA THR A 128 13.47 -22.53 -7.12
C THR A 128 12.00 -22.42 -7.49
N VAL A 129 11.58 -23.17 -8.52
CA VAL A 129 10.18 -23.35 -8.89
C VAL A 129 9.54 -24.40 -7.97
N TYR A 130 8.40 -24.06 -7.36
CA TYR A 130 7.58 -24.95 -6.53
C TYR A 130 6.13 -24.46 -6.45
N SER A 131 5.21 -25.34 -6.07
CA SER A 131 3.91 -24.98 -5.49
C SER A 131 3.73 -25.67 -4.12
N TYR A 132 2.60 -25.46 -3.46
CA TYR A 132 2.26 -26.18 -2.23
C TYR A 132 1.73 -27.61 -2.49
N ASP A 133 1.59 -28.03 -3.74
CA ASP A 133 1.23 -29.41 -4.09
C ASP A 133 1.76 -29.74 -5.49
N ASP A 134 3.00 -30.22 -5.61
CA ASP A 134 3.56 -30.58 -6.93
C ASP A 134 3.25 -32.04 -7.35
N THR A 135 2.29 -32.72 -6.69
CA THR A 135 1.87 -34.09 -7.06
C THR A 135 0.86 -34.05 -8.22
N SER A 136 1.34 -34.36 -9.42
CA SER A 136 0.51 -34.46 -10.63
C SER A 136 -0.72 -35.35 -10.44
N GLY A 137 -1.90 -34.75 -10.53
CA GLY A 137 -3.19 -35.43 -10.42
C GLY A 137 -3.77 -35.54 -9.01
N ASP A 138 -3.17 -34.91 -7.99
CA ASP A 138 -3.77 -34.84 -6.65
C ASP A 138 -4.93 -33.83 -6.58
N ILE A 139 -6.07 -34.23 -7.16
CA ILE A 139 -7.33 -33.49 -7.06
C ILE A 139 -7.94 -33.49 -5.65
N THR A 140 -7.28 -34.13 -4.67
CA THR A 140 -7.72 -34.23 -3.28
C THR A 140 -6.91 -33.38 -2.32
N PHE A 141 -5.77 -32.83 -2.74
CA PHE A 141 -4.83 -32.08 -1.90
C PHE A 141 -4.43 -32.87 -0.66
N ALA A 142 -4.07 -34.14 -0.87
CA ALA A 142 -3.57 -35.08 0.13
C ALA A 142 -2.06 -34.94 0.35
N ASP A 143 -1.32 -34.54 -0.69
CA ASP A 143 0.12 -34.22 -0.67
C ASP A 143 0.38 -32.71 -0.49
N PHE A 144 -0.67 -31.89 -0.32
CA PHE A 144 -0.55 -30.45 -0.06
C PHE A 144 0.28 -30.16 1.21
N ASP A 145 1.33 -29.35 1.05
CA ASP A 145 2.28 -28.96 2.09
C ASP A 145 2.58 -27.46 2.03
N ILE A 146 2.16 -26.72 3.06
CA ILE A 146 2.45 -25.29 3.21
C ILE A 146 3.95 -25.03 3.47
N ASP A 147 4.66 -25.99 4.06
CA ASP A 147 6.10 -25.91 4.34
C ASP A 147 6.96 -26.19 3.09
N ALA A 148 6.34 -26.37 1.91
CA ALA A 148 7.02 -26.30 0.62
C ALA A 148 7.58 -24.89 0.34
N ALA A 149 6.96 -23.83 0.88
CA ALA A 149 7.56 -22.50 0.88
C ALA A 149 8.74 -22.43 1.86
N PRO A 150 9.81 -21.69 1.53
CA PRO A 150 10.95 -21.57 2.41
C PRO A 150 10.56 -20.99 3.79
N SER A 151 10.95 -21.65 4.87
CA SER A 151 10.55 -21.28 6.24
C SER A 151 10.97 -19.87 6.69
N TYR A 152 11.92 -19.24 6.00
CA TYR A 152 12.27 -17.84 6.22
C TYR A 152 11.15 -16.87 5.80
N VAL A 153 10.26 -17.24 4.87
CA VAL A 153 9.09 -16.43 4.47
C VAL A 153 8.17 -16.26 5.67
N PHE A 154 7.71 -17.37 6.27
CA PHE A 154 6.87 -17.34 7.47
C PHE A 154 7.58 -16.68 8.66
N THR A 155 8.90 -16.90 8.83
CA THR A 155 9.68 -16.27 9.90
C THR A 155 9.70 -14.74 9.80
N VAL A 156 10.04 -14.19 8.63
CA VAL A 156 10.08 -12.74 8.40
C VAL A 156 8.68 -12.14 8.44
N LEU A 157 7.68 -12.84 7.90
CA LEU A 157 6.29 -12.40 7.92
C LEU A 157 5.75 -12.31 9.36
N GLN A 158 6.00 -13.32 10.21
CA GLN A 158 5.66 -13.29 11.63
C GLN A 158 6.39 -12.17 12.37
N ASP A 159 7.68 -11.93 12.12
CA ASP A 159 8.41 -10.80 12.72
C ASP A 159 7.75 -9.45 12.36
N ILE A 160 7.37 -9.24 11.10
CA ILE A 160 6.71 -8.00 10.65
C ILE A 160 5.34 -7.83 11.34
N LEU A 161 4.57 -8.92 11.46
CA LEU A 161 3.28 -8.90 12.17
C LEU A 161 3.41 -8.61 13.68
N THR A 162 4.60 -8.76 14.29
CA THR A 162 4.84 -8.27 15.66
C THR A 162 4.97 -6.74 15.76
N ILE A 163 5.22 -6.06 14.64
CA ILE A 163 5.39 -4.60 14.54
C ILE A 163 4.11 -3.92 14.05
N ASN A 164 3.46 -4.48 13.02
CA ASN A 164 2.24 -3.93 12.43
C ASN A 164 1.33 -5.02 11.88
N ASP A 165 0.03 -4.93 12.20
CA ASP A 165 -1.04 -5.84 11.75
C ASP A 165 -1.37 -5.55 10.26
N SER A 166 -0.43 -5.94 9.40
CA SER A 166 -0.39 -5.55 7.99
C SER A 166 -1.36 -6.40 7.16
N ASN A 167 -2.08 -5.76 6.25
CA ASN A 167 -3.03 -6.45 5.36
C ASN A 167 -2.27 -7.32 4.34
N LEU A 168 -2.48 -8.63 4.40
CA LEU A 168 -1.78 -9.61 3.55
C LEU A 168 -2.59 -10.00 2.31
N THR A 169 -1.93 -10.01 1.14
CA THR A 169 -2.53 -10.32 -0.18
C THR A 169 -1.75 -11.39 -0.95
N PHE A 170 -2.43 -12.30 -1.66
CA PHE A 170 -1.85 -13.56 -2.16
C PHE A 170 -2.14 -13.90 -3.63
N ILE A 171 -1.21 -14.62 -4.28
CA ILE A 171 -1.05 -14.78 -5.76
C ILE A 171 -0.46 -16.15 -6.15
N GLN A 172 -0.94 -16.84 -7.19
CA GLN A 172 -0.95 -18.33 -7.18
C GLN A 172 -0.20 -19.14 -8.27
N PRO A 173 -0.02 -20.48 -8.06
CA PRO A 173 0.88 -21.36 -8.81
C PRO A 173 0.18 -22.20 -9.89
N GLY A 174 0.85 -23.22 -10.44
CA GLY A 174 0.69 -23.51 -11.86
C GLY A 174 0.94 -24.90 -12.43
N TRP A 175 0.65 -25.99 -11.71
CA TRP A 175 0.61 -27.33 -12.32
C TRP A 175 -0.79 -27.73 -12.84
N LEU A 176 -1.83 -26.94 -12.58
CA LEU A 176 -3.18 -27.10 -13.15
C LEU A 176 -3.28 -26.67 -14.64
N LYS A 177 -2.15 -26.63 -15.35
CA LYS A 177 -2.01 -25.97 -16.65
C LYS A 177 -1.88 -26.94 -17.81
N SER A 178 -2.32 -26.48 -18.98
CA SER A 178 -2.15 -27.12 -20.29
C SER A 178 -0.69 -27.40 -20.69
N SER A 179 0.27 -26.87 -19.95
CA SER A 179 1.72 -27.02 -20.17
C SER A 179 2.34 -28.15 -19.33
N ASP A 180 1.64 -28.68 -18.32
CA ASP A 180 2.18 -29.56 -17.27
C ASP A 180 3.41 -28.95 -16.52
N THR A 181 3.58 -27.62 -16.55
CA THR A 181 4.67 -26.91 -15.87
C THR A 181 4.20 -25.58 -15.29
N MET A 182 4.78 -25.20 -14.15
CA MET A 182 4.63 -23.89 -13.53
C MET A 182 4.94 -22.72 -14.49
N LEU A 183 5.83 -22.93 -15.46
CA LEU A 183 6.31 -21.91 -16.39
C LEU A 183 5.39 -21.80 -17.63
N GLY A 184 4.56 -20.74 -17.66
CA GLY A 184 3.66 -20.43 -18.77
C GLY A 184 2.54 -21.46 -19.01
N GLY A 185 1.77 -21.21 -20.06
CA GLY A 185 0.58 -22.00 -20.43
C GLY A 185 -0.73 -21.41 -19.90
N SER A 186 -1.81 -22.17 -20.05
CA SER A 186 -3.16 -21.75 -19.63
C SER A 186 -3.71 -22.71 -18.59
N LEU A 187 -4.58 -22.23 -17.69
CA LEU A 187 -5.37 -23.09 -16.81
C LEU A 187 -6.24 -24.06 -17.64
N ASP A 188 -6.23 -25.35 -17.29
CA ASP A 188 -7.09 -26.35 -17.93
C ASP A 188 -8.53 -26.24 -17.41
N ASP A 189 -9.50 -26.25 -18.34
CA ASP A 189 -10.94 -26.21 -18.03
C ASP A 189 -11.38 -27.31 -17.06
N GLY A 190 -10.70 -28.47 -17.07
CA GLY A 190 -10.95 -29.58 -16.17
C GLY A 190 -10.59 -29.31 -14.70
N TYR A 191 -9.75 -28.30 -14.42
CA TYR A 191 -9.25 -27.98 -13.08
C TYR A 191 -9.84 -26.72 -12.46
N VAL A 192 -10.69 -25.97 -13.18
CA VAL A 192 -11.30 -24.69 -12.71
C VAL A 192 -11.97 -24.83 -11.32
N SER A 193 -12.75 -25.89 -11.11
CA SER A 193 -13.41 -26.15 -9.81
C SER A 193 -12.50 -26.73 -8.73
N ILE A 194 -11.37 -27.32 -9.14
CA ILE A 194 -10.34 -27.87 -8.24
C ILE A 194 -9.44 -26.73 -7.73
N TYR A 195 -9.14 -25.75 -8.58
CA TYR A 195 -8.32 -24.60 -8.23
C TYR A 195 -8.92 -23.80 -7.07
N ALA A 196 -10.24 -23.54 -7.06
CA ALA A 196 -10.94 -22.91 -5.93
C ALA A 196 -10.66 -23.58 -4.56
N ASN A 197 -10.51 -24.92 -4.55
CA ASN A 197 -10.18 -25.68 -3.34
C ASN A 197 -8.67 -25.56 -2.99
N TYR A 198 -7.79 -25.44 -3.97
CA TYR A 198 -6.38 -25.12 -3.74
C TYR A 198 -6.22 -23.74 -3.08
N LEU A 199 -6.94 -22.71 -3.54
CA LEU A 199 -6.86 -21.37 -2.91
C LEU A 199 -7.34 -21.41 -1.45
N LEU A 200 -8.39 -22.19 -1.15
CA LEU A 200 -8.83 -22.45 0.24
C LEU A 200 -7.73 -23.16 1.05
N LYS A 201 -7.05 -24.16 0.48
CA LYS A 201 -5.95 -24.88 1.14
C LYS A 201 -4.78 -23.96 1.47
N CYS A 202 -4.41 -23.05 0.57
CA CYS A 202 -3.45 -21.99 0.86
C CYS A 202 -3.88 -21.14 2.06
N ILE A 203 -5.14 -20.68 2.09
CA ILE A 203 -5.67 -19.88 3.19
C ILE A 203 -5.61 -20.63 4.52
N GLN A 204 -6.02 -21.90 4.53
CA GLN A 204 -5.93 -22.78 5.71
C GLN A 204 -4.48 -22.99 6.17
N GLY A 205 -3.55 -23.17 5.23
CA GLY A 205 -2.12 -23.33 5.53
C GLY A 205 -1.50 -22.09 6.19
N PHE A 206 -1.85 -20.88 5.74
CA PHE A 206 -1.41 -19.65 6.39
C PHE A 206 -2.05 -19.44 7.78
N ASP A 207 -3.33 -19.78 7.94
CA ASP A 207 -4.03 -19.76 9.23
C ASP A 207 -3.39 -20.75 10.24
N ASP A 208 -3.01 -21.95 9.78
CA ASP A 208 -2.25 -22.95 10.56
C ASP A 208 -0.83 -22.44 10.95
N GLN A 209 -0.21 -21.58 10.13
CA GLN A 209 1.03 -20.86 10.47
C GLN A 209 0.79 -19.63 11.38
N GLY A 210 -0.46 -19.40 11.82
CA GLY A 210 -0.85 -18.29 12.69
C GLY A 210 -0.97 -16.94 11.97
N ILE A 211 -1.15 -16.94 10.65
CA ILE A 211 -1.10 -15.75 9.79
C ILE A 211 -2.47 -15.54 9.13
N SER A 212 -3.21 -14.55 9.63
CA SER A 212 -4.51 -14.16 9.08
C SER A 212 -4.36 -13.45 7.73
N ILE A 213 -5.13 -13.90 6.74
CA ILE A 213 -5.15 -13.30 5.40
C ILE A 213 -6.23 -12.20 5.31
N TYR A 214 -5.89 -11.07 4.69
CA TYR A 214 -6.85 -9.99 4.43
C TYR A 214 -7.55 -10.15 3.08
N ALA A 215 -6.76 -10.43 2.03
CA ALA A 215 -7.24 -10.58 0.66
C ALA A 215 -6.52 -11.72 -0.07
N ILE A 216 -7.18 -12.28 -1.07
CA ILE A 216 -6.58 -13.24 -2.01
C ILE A 216 -6.99 -12.86 -3.43
N SER A 217 -6.09 -13.05 -4.37
CA SER A 217 -6.40 -12.97 -5.81
C SER A 217 -6.38 -14.35 -6.46
N ILE A 218 -7.06 -14.47 -7.59
CA ILE A 218 -7.20 -15.74 -8.30
C ILE A 218 -5.91 -16.09 -9.07
N GLN A 219 -5.24 -15.10 -9.66
CA GLN A 219 -4.07 -15.32 -10.53
C GLN A 219 -3.19 -14.06 -10.63
N ASN A 220 -1.86 -14.21 -10.66
CA ASN A 220 -0.96 -13.13 -11.11
C ASN A 220 -1.16 -12.92 -12.60
N GLU A 221 -1.44 -11.70 -13.04
CA GLU A 221 -1.38 -11.33 -14.46
C GLU A 221 -2.05 -12.38 -15.38
N PRO A 222 -3.35 -12.69 -15.24
CA PRO A 222 -4.08 -13.75 -15.96
C PRO A 222 -4.07 -13.65 -17.49
N GLN A 223 -3.45 -12.62 -18.08
CA GLN A 223 -3.24 -12.48 -19.53
C GLN A 223 -1.75 -12.63 -19.91
N ASN A 224 -0.88 -13.01 -18.98
CA ASN A 224 0.56 -13.26 -19.14
C ASN A 224 0.85 -14.79 -19.16
N SER A 225 1.72 -15.22 -20.06
CA SER A 225 2.26 -16.59 -20.10
C SER A 225 3.69 -16.56 -20.64
N ASP A 226 4.64 -16.49 -19.71
CA ASP A 226 6.06 -16.56 -19.94
C ASP A 226 6.61 -17.96 -19.58
N THR A 227 7.50 -18.50 -20.42
CA THR A 227 8.11 -19.82 -20.19
C THR A 227 9.36 -19.80 -19.31
N THR A 228 9.76 -18.64 -18.77
CA THR A 228 10.98 -18.49 -17.95
C THR A 228 10.69 -18.37 -16.44
N TYR A 229 9.49 -17.91 -16.05
CA TYR A 229 9.05 -17.81 -14.65
C TYR A 229 7.56 -18.21 -14.47
N PRO A 230 7.07 -18.44 -13.24
CA PRO A 230 5.70 -18.88 -12.99
C PRO A 230 4.62 -17.88 -13.46
N THR A 231 3.82 -18.26 -14.46
CA THR A 231 2.77 -17.42 -15.10
C THR A 231 1.64 -18.27 -15.67
N ALA A 232 0.40 -17.77 -15.71
CA ALA A 232 -0.76 -18.52 -16.22
C ALA A 232 -1.74 -17.64 -17.00
N LEU A 233 -2.16 -18.09 -18.19
CA LEU A 233 -3.37 -17.56 -18.81
C LEU A 233 -4.61 -18.12 -18.10
N VAL A 234 -5.48 -17.23 -17.64
CA VAL A 234 -6.80 -17.53 -17.08
C VAL A 234 -7.81 -16.60 -17.77
N THR A 235 -8.87 -17.16 -18.36
CA THR A 235 -9.91 -16.36 -19.01
C THR A 235 -10.87 -15.75 -17.98
N VAL A 236 -11.57 -14.67 -18.36
CA VAL A 236 -12.59 -14.02 -17.50
C VAL A 236 -13.62 -15.02 -16.95
N ASP A 237 -14.09 -15.95 -17.79
CA ASP A 237 -15.06 -16.98 -17.41
C ASP A 237 -14.46 -17.98 -16.39
N GLN A 238 -13.23 -18.42 -16.62
CA GLN A 238 -12.50 -19.27 -15.67
C GLN A 238 -12.29 -18.55 -14.34
N GLU A 239 -11.73 -17.33 -14.33
CA GLU A 239 -11.54 -16.53 -13.11
C GLU A 239 -12.85 -16.31 -12.36
N GLY A 240 -13.92 -15.97 -13.09
CA GLY A 240 -15.26 -15.79 -12.54
C GLY A 240 -15.81 -17.04 -11.85
N VAL A 241 -15.71 -18.21 -12.49
CA VAL A 241 -16.15 -19.49 -11.92
C VAL A 241 -15.30 -19.89 -10.70
N ILE A 242 -13.98 -19.67 -10.73
CA ILE A 242 -13.11 -19.89 -9.56
C ILE A 242 -13.50 -18.97 -8.41
N GLY A 243 -13.72 -17.67 -8.69
CA GLY A 243 -14.11 -16.68 -7.69
C GLY A 243 -15.43 -17.04 -7.00
N VAL A 244 -16.45 -17.45 -7.75
CA VAL A 244 -17.73 -17.92 -7.20
C VAL A 244 -17.54 -19.15 -6.31
N ALA A 245 -16.81 -20.16 -6.79
CA ALA A 245 -16.55 -21.37 -6.03
C ALA A 245 -15.71 -21.10 -4.77
N LEU A 246 -14.70 -20.21 -4.85
CA LEU A 246 -13.91 -19.78 -3.70
C LEU A 246 -14.80 -19.05 -2.70
N ARG A 247 -15.66 -18.12 -3.12
CA ARG A 247 -16.56 -17.39 -2.20
C ARG A 247 -17.45 -18.35 -1.41
N GLU A 248 -18.07 -19.33 -2.06
CA GLU A 248 -18.86 -20.38 -1.39
C GLU A 248 -18.02 -21.20 -0.38
N LEU A 249 -16.77 -21.51 -0.74
CA LEU A 249 -15.82 -22.23 0.12
C LEU A 249 -15.40 -21.39 1.34
N LEU A 250 -15.05 -20.11 1.17
CA LEU A 250 -14.66 -19.22 2.27
C LEU A 250 -15.81 -19.05 3.27
N ASP A 251 -17.01 -18.77 2.77
CA ASP A 251 -18.20 -18.57 3.60
C ASP A 251 -18.55 -19.84 4.39
N SER A 252 -18.36 -21.02 3.78
CA SER A 252 -18.62 -22.33 4.41
C SER A 252 -17.55 -22.76 5.43
N ASN A 253 -16.33 -22.23 5.35
CA ASN A 253 -15.20 -22.59 6.21
C ASN A 253 -14.85 -21.52 7.27
N GLY A 254 -15.63 -20.44 7.37
CA GLY A 254 -15.44 -19.39 8.39
C GLY A 254 -14.54 -18.23 7.97
N TYR A 255 -14.12 -18.18 6.71
CA TYR A 255 -13.24 -17.16 6.13
C TYR A 255 -13.99 -16.07 5.34
N SER A 256 -15.28 -15.86 5.63
CA SER A 256 -16.15 -14.94 4.86
C SER A 256 -15.67 -13.47 4.86
N SER A 257 -14.82 -13.07 5.80
CA SER A 257 -14.21 -11.74 5.84
C SER A 257 -13.04 -11.55 4.87
N ILE A 258 -12.47 -12.63 4.32
CA ILE A 258 -11.38 -12.53 3.34
C ILE A 258 -11.93 -11.95 2.03
N LYS A 259 -11.22 -10.98 1.48
CA LYS A 259 -11.56 -10.34 0.22
C LYS A 259 -11.09 -11.18 -0.97
N ILE A 260 -11.92 -11.30 -2.00
CA ILE A 260 -11.50 -11.89 -3.28
C ILE A 260 -11.28 -10.75 -4.28
N ILE A 261 -10.06 -10.65 -4.80
CA ILE A 261 -9.63 -9.60 -5.72
C ILE A 261 -9.42 -10.20 -7.11
N GLY A 262 -10.03 -9.58 -8.12
CA GLY A 262 -9.92 -10.01 -9.50
C GLY A 262 -8.82 -9.29 -10.29
N TYR A 263 -8.56 -9.80 -11.48
CA TYR A 263 -7.76 -9.20 -12.54
C TYR A 263 -6.24 -9.12 -12.32
N GLU A 264 -5.72 -8.52 -11.24
CA GLU A 264 -4.27 -8.37 -10.93
C GLU A 264 -3.35 -8.20 -12.18
N HIS A 265 -3.72 -7.28 -13.09
CA HIS A 265 -2.96 -7.09 -14.33
C HIS A 265 -3.00 -5.64 -14.86
N ASN A 266 -2.43 -5.41 -16.03
CA ASN A 266 -1.98 -4.09 -16.45
C ASN A 266 -3.12 -3.11 -16.79
N TRP A 267 -2.87 -1.80 -16.61
CA TRP A 267 -3.82 -0.75 -16.98
C TRP A 267 -4.17 -0.72 -18.48
N ASP A 268 -3.45 -1.45 -19.31
CA ASP A 268 -3.67 -1.49 -20.75
C ASP A 268 -4.95 -2.22 -21.15
N ASP A 269 -5.46 -3.18 -20.36
CA ASP A 269 -6.76 -3.85 -20.62
C ASP A 269 -7.85 -3.52 -19.58
N ALA A 270 -7.66 -2.46 -18.79
CA ALA A 270 -8.56 -2.02 -17.71
C ALA A 270 -10.01 -1.66 -18.12
N GLY A 271 -10.29 -1.57 -19.42
CA GLY A 271 -11.62 -1.34 -19.97
C GLY A 271 -12.35 -2.59 -20.49
N GLU A 272 -11.69 -3.76 -20.47
CA GLU A 272 -12.20 -5.01 -21.04
C GLU A 272 -12.28 -6.09 -19.94
N TYR A 273 -11.19 -6.82 -19.66
CA TYR A 273 -11.18 -7.95 -18.72
C TYR A 273 -11.83 -7.68 -17.35
N PRO A 274 -11.41 -6.66 -16.55
CA PRO A 274 -12.00 -6.44 -15.22
C PRO A 274 -13.45 -5.95 -15.29
N VAL A 275 -13.86 -5.33 -16.40
CA VAL A 275 -15.25 -4.89 -16.61
C VAL A 275 -16.13 -6.11 -16.85
N GLU A 276 -15.73 -7.00 -17.76
CA GLU A 276 -16.47 -8.24 -18.05
C GLU A 276 -16.56 -9.16 -16.82
N LEU A 277 -15.46 -9.27 -16.05
CA LEU A 277 -15.42 -10.02 -14.80
C LEU A 277 -16.41 -9.48 -13.77
N MET A 278 -16.42 -8.17 -13.53
CA MET A 278 -17.30 -7.56 -12.52
C MET A 278 -18.77 -7.50 -12.99
N GLU A 279 -19.04 -7.33 -14.29
CA GLU A 279 -20.41 -7.39 -14.83
C GLU A 279 -21.01 -8.81 -14.77
N SER A 280 -20.19 -9.84 -14.97
CA SER A 280 -20.64 -11.24 -15.04
C SER A 280 -20.61 -11.96 -13.69
N TYR A 281 -19.61 -11.68 -12.86
CA TYR A 281 -19.29 -12.44 -11.63
C TYR A 281 -19.10 -11.57 -10.38
N GLY A 282 -19.33 -10.25 -10.45
CA GLY A 282 -19.01 -9.29 -9.39
C GLY A 282 -19.67 -9.49 -8.02
N SER A 283 -20.57 -10.46 -7.84
CA SER A 283 -21.05 -10.88 -6.51
C SER A 283 -20.05 -11.74 -5.73
N ALA A 284 -19.03 -12.31 -6.39
CA ALA A 284 -17.98 -13.09 -5.74
C ALA A 284 -16.77 -12.25 -5.29
N PHE A 285 -16.54 -11.13 -5.97
CA PHE A 285 -15.34 -10.30 -5.85
C PHE A 285 -15.60 -9.02 -5.05
N ASP A 286 -14.63 -8.65 -4.22
CA ASP A 286 -14.61 -7.41 -3.44
C ASP A 286 -14.06 -6.21 -4.24
N GLY A 287 -13.36 -6.48 -5.35
CA GLY A 287 -12.74 -5.48 -6.20
C GLY A 287 -11.81 -6.11 -7.23
N VAL A 288 -11.07 -5.25 -7.93
CA VAL A 288 -10.04 -5.62 -8.91
C VAL A 288 -8.74 -4.87 -8.62
N SER A 289 -7.62 -5.44 -9.06
CA SER A 289 -6.28 -4.89 -8.85
C SER A 289 -5.57 -4.62 -10.17
N PHE A 290 -4.62 -3.68 -10.16
CA PHE A 290 -3.97 -3.18 -11.37
C PHE A 290 -2.46 -3.08 -11.22
N HIS A 291 -1.75 -3.59 -12.24
CA HIS A 291 -0.31 -3.45 -12.42
C HIS A 291 0.02 -2.27 -13.35
N CYS A 292 1.23 -1.74 -13.21
CA CYS A 292 1.67 -0.50 -13.84
C CYS A 292 2.73 -0.70 -14.95
N TYR A 293 2.93 -1.94 -15.42
CA TYR A 293 3.98 -2.28 -16.40
C TYR A 293 3.59 -1.92 -17.84
N ALA A 294 2.30 -1.99 -18.17
CA ALA A 294 1.75 -1.57 -19.46
C ALA A 294 0.52 -0.66 -19.29
N VAL A 295 0.39 0.33 -20.17
CA VAL A 295 -0.71 1.31 -20.16
C VAL A 295 -1.10 1.66 -21.61
N ARG A 296 -2.36 1.46 -22.01
CA ARG A 296 -2.85 1.93 -23.32
C ARG A 296 -2.89 3.46 -23.33
N ALA A 297 -2.63 4.06 -24.49
CA ALA A 297 -2.64 5.52 -24.65
C ALA A 297 -3.99 6.20 -24.28
N SER A 298 -5.11 5.45 -24.29
CA SER A 298 -6.41 5.91 -23.81
C SER A 298 -6.50 5.98 -22.28
N GLU A 299 -5.86 5.04 -21.58
CA GLU A 299 -5.86 4.90 -20.12
C GLU A 299 -4.76 5.72 -19.46
N LEU A 300 -3.80 6.20 -20.25
CA LEU A 300 -2.70 7.08 -19.85
C LEU A 300 -3.14 8.27 -18.96
N ALA A 301 -4.32 8.84 -19.22
CA ALA A 301 -4.86 9.96 -18.46
C ALA A 301 -5.55 9.56 -17.14
N LYS A 302 -5.83 8.27 -16.92
CA LYS A 302 -6.23 7.68 -15.61
C LYS A 302 -5.00 7.21 -14.84
N PHE A 303 -3.96 6.75 -15.54
CA PHE A 303 -2.68 6.30 -14.99
C PHE A 303 -1.78 7.45 -14.49
N PHE A 304 -1.68 8.56 -15.24
CA PHE A 304 -0.88 9.74 -14.82
C PHE A 304 -1.54 10.56 -13.71
N ARG A 305 -2.82 10.35 -13.45
CA ARG A 305 -3.47 10.79 -12.21
C ARG A 305 -3.30 9.65 -11.22
N CYS A 306 -2.97 9.95 -9.98
CA CYS A 306 -2.59 8.90 -9.02
C CYS A 306 -3.70 7.86 -8.90
N SER A 307 -3.39 6.57 -8.75
CA SER A 307 -4.38 5.50 -8.62
C SER A 307 -5.40 5.77 -7.49
N LEU A 308 -4.94 6.45 -6.43
CA LEU A 308 -5.74 6.95 -5.31
C LEU A 308 -6.79 8.00 -5.72
N GLU A 309 -6.52 8.81 -6.75
CA GLU A 309 -7.50 9.72 -7.35
C GLU A 309 -8.66 8.96 -8.01
N TYR A 310 -8.39 7.72 -8.45
CA TYR A 310 -9.28 6.79 -9.16
C TYR A 310 -9.78 5.63 -8.28
N PHE A 311 -9.96 5.89 -6.98
CA PHE A 311 -10.60 4.98 -6.02
C PHE A 311 -9.80 3.73 -5.62
N SER A 312 -8.51 3.62 -5.95
CA SER A 312 -7.66 2.59 -5.33
C SER A 312 -7.61 2.78 -3.81
N THR A 313 -7.77 1.68 -3.07
CA THR A 313 -7.78 1.64 -1.60
C THR A 313 -6.41 1.26 -1.02
N SER A 314 -5.50 0.71 -1.82
CA SER A 314 -4.13 0.38 -1.40
C SER A 314 -3.15 0.53 -2.56
N GLY A 315 -1.85 0.40 -2.27
CA GLY A 315 -0.80 0.35 -3.28
C GLY A 315 0.44 -0.39 -2.80
N ALA A 316 1.01 -1.24 -3.64
CA ALA A 316 2.21 -2.01 -3.33
C ALA A 316 3.25 -1.88 -4.45
N MET A 317 4.52 -1.78 -4.07
CA MET A 317 5.65 -2.02 -4.98
C MET A 317 5.89 -3.54 -5.13
N TRP A 318 6.76 -3.94 -6.06
CA TRP A 318 7.10 -5.35 -6.27
C TRP A 318 7.94 -5.91 -5.10
N ASN A 319 9.26 -6.01 -5.19
CA ASN A 319 10.05 -6.56 -4.09
C ASN A 319 10.16 -5.60 -2.90
N LEU A 320 9.98 -6.11 -1.68
CA LEU A 320 10.26 -5.37 -0.45
C LEU A 320 11.77 -5.17 -0.26
N ALA A 321 12.58 -6.20 -0.54
CA ALA A 321 14.04 -6.16 -0.43
C ALA A 321 14.71 -6.89 -1.60
N LEU A 322 15.76 -6.29 -2.16
CA LEU A 322 16.69 -6.94 -3.10
C LEU A 322 18.13 -6.53 -2.75
N ASP A 323 19.12 -7.19 -3.34
CA ASP A 323 20.50 -6.68 -3.28
C ASP A 323 20.72 -5.52 -4.28
N GLY A 324 21.92 -4.92 -4.25
CA GLY A 324 22.29 -3.81 -5.15
C GLY A 324 22.41 -4.17 -6.64
N THR A 325 22.12 -5.42 -7.02
CA THR A 325 22.03 -5.90 -8.40
C THR A 325 20.62 -6.34 -8.79
N GLY A 326 19.64 -6.21 -7.89
CA GLY A 326 18.26 -6.65 -8.11
C GLY A 326 18.05 -8.15 -7.91
N GLN A 327 18.92 -8.81 -7.15
CA GLN A 327 18.95 -10.26 -6.95
C GLN A 327 18.59 -10.64 -5.50
N PRO A 328 18.29 -11.92 -5.20
CA PRO A 328 18.19 -13.06 -6.14
C PRO A 328 16.92 -13.03 -7.00
N GLU A 329 17.03 -13.56 -8.22
CA GLU A 329 15.92 -13.84 -9.14
C GLU A 329 15.95 -15.33 -9.51
N LEU A 330 14.82 -15.87 -9.97
CA LEU A 330 14.71 -17.24 -10.45
C LEU A 330 15.67 -17.48 -11.63
N SER A 331 16.48 -18.55 -11.52
CA SER A 331 17.53 -18.82 -12.49
C SER A 331 16.96 -19.10 -13.90
N GLY A 332 17.17 -18.15 -14.81
CA GLY A 332 16.68 -18.22 -16.19
C GLY A 332 15.46 -17.34 -16.48
N SER A 333 14.87 -16.70 -15.47
CA SER A 333 13.85 -15.65 -15.62
C SER A 333 14.37 -14.49 -16.49
N ASP A 334 13.48 -13.88 -17.26
CA ASP A 334 13.70 -12.58 -17.90
C ASP A 334 12.72 -11.48 -17.43
N SER A 335 11.92 -11.75 -16.39
CA SER A 335 10.91 -10.84 -15.83
C SER A 335 11.48 -9.46 -15.50
N CYS A 336 12.75 -9.43 -15.06
CA CYS A 336 13.45 -8.19 -14.77
C CYS A 336 14.73 -7.94 -15.59
N SER A 337 14.66 -8.27 -16.89
CA SER A 337 15.70 -7.98 -17.90
C SER A 337 16.12 -6.49 -18.01
N GLY A 338 15.33 -5.54 -17.46
CA GLY A 338 15.69 -4.12 -17.32
C GLY A 338 16.39 -3.73 -16.01
N GLY A 339 16.52 -4.66 -15.06
CA GLY A 339 17.04 -4.46 -13.71
C GLY A 339 15.93 -4.14 -12.69
N CYS A 340 15.80 -4.98 -11.67
CA CYS A 340 14.85 -4.79 -10.57
C CYS A 340 15.48 -4.06 -9.39
N ARG A 341 14.64 -3.40 -8.59
CA ARG A 341 15.02 -2.73 -7.35
C ARG A 341 13.92 -2.92 -6.32
N GLY A 342 14.28 -3.35 -5.12
CA GLY A 342 13.34 -3.45 -4.01
C GLY A 342 13.07 -2.09 -3.38
N ILE A 343 12.04 -1.99 -2.53
CA ILE A 343 11.88 -0.84 -1.61
C ILE A 343 13.18 -0.60 -0.82
N VAL A 344 13.79 -1.69 -0.37
CA VAL A 344 15.08 -1.73 0.32
C VAL A 344 16.15 -2.38 -0.56
N GLN A 345 17.37 -1.87 -0.46
CA GLN A 345 18.59 -2.55 -0.87
C GLN A 345 19.30 -3.12 0.37
N VAL A 346 19.46 -4.45 0.44
CA VAL A 346 20.33 -5.12 1.41
C VAL A 346 21.74 -5.18 0.83
N ASN A 347 22.73 -4.73 1.60
CA ASN A 347 24.11 -4.60 1.15
C ASN A 347 24.96 -5.79 1.61
N SER A 348 25.93 -6.19 0.79
CA SER A 348 26.80 -7.36 1.03
C SER A 348 27.77 -7.22 2.22
N ASN A 349 27.82 -6.05 2.87
CA ASN A 349 28.52 -5.78 4.11
C ASN A 349 27.66 -5.98 5.37
N GLY A 350 26.39 -6.38 5.23
CA GLY A 350 25.45 -6.56 6.36
C GLY A 350 24.73 -5.28 6.80
N THR A 351 24.75 -4.21 6.00
CA THR A 351 23.92 -3.01 6.23
C THR A 351 22.80 -2.91 5.18
N TRP A 352 21.90 -1.95 5.31
CA TRP A 352 20.82 -1.70 4.35
C TRP A 352 20.78 -0.23 3.92
N SER A 353 19.99 0.05 2.89
CA SER A 353 19.70 1.40 2.39
C SER A 353 18.37 1.39 1.64
N VAL A 354 17.62 2.49 1.66
CA VAL A 354 16.29 2.57 1.02
C VAL A 354 16.34 3.27 -0.35
N ASN A 355 15.47 2.83 -1.25
CA ASN A 355 15.38 3.32 -2.63
C ASN A 355 14.27 4.37 -2.79
N GLN A 356 14.13 4.95 -4.00
CA GLN A 356 13.08 5.96 -4.25
C GLN A 356 11.65 5.40 -4.03
N GLU A 357 11.48 4.09 -4.22
CA GLU A 357 10.25 3.34 -3.99
C GLU A 357 9.80 3.43 -2.51
N PHE A 358 10.74 3.38 -1.57
CA PHE A 358 10.47 3.59 -0.15
C PHE A 358 9.90 4.98 0.11
N TYR A 359 10.55 6.04 -0.37
CA TYR A 359 10.08 7.41 -0.10
C TYR A 359 8.67 7.66 -0.64
N ALA A 360 8.31 7.06 -1.79
CA ALA A 360 6.94 7.15 -2.32
C ALA A 360 5.92 6.44 -1.41
N MET A 361 6.19 5.20 -0.98
CA MET A 361 5.28 4.42 -0.12
C MET A 361 5.23 4.95 1.31
N ALA A 362 6.35 5.41 1.86
CA ALA A 362 6.46 5.96 3.21
C ALA A 362 5.66 7.27 3.36
N GLN A 363 5.76 8.17 2.39
CA GLN A 363 4.95 9.40 2.35
C GLN A 363 3.45 9.08 2.25
N ALA A 364 3.08 8.15 1.37
CA ALA A 364 1.69 7.72 1.22
C ALA A 364 1.14 7.07 2.52
N SER A 365 1.91 6.22 3.18
CA SER A 365 1.49 5.57 4.44
C SER A 365 1.40 6.55 5.60
N LYS A 366 2.38 7.46 5.77
CA LYS A 366 2.35 8.50 6.81
C LYS A 366 1.08 9.35 6.82
N ALA A 367 0.53 9.64 5.64
CA ALA A 367 -0.71 10.41 5.52
C ALA A 367 -1.95 9.69 6.09
N ILE A 368 -1.93 8.35 6.16
CA ILE A 368 -3.09 7.51 6.52
C ILE A 368 -2.90 6.70 7.81
N LEU A 369 -1.78 6.86 8.53
CA LEU A 369 -1.55 6.16 9.81
C LEU A 369 -2.60 6.54 10.88
N PRO A 370 -3.13 5.57 11.64
CA PRO A 370 -3.94 5.83 12.82
C PRO A 370 -3.19 6.69 13.85
N ARG A 371 -3.84 7.74 14.37
CA ARG A 371 -3.28 8.57 15.47
C ARG A 371 -3.34 7.87 16.83
N ASP A 372 -4.26 6.93 17.00
CA ASP A 372 -4.46 6.16 18.22
C ASP A 372 -4.20 4.67 17.95
N VAL A 373 -3.64 3.95 18.92
CA VAL A 373 -3.47 2.48 18.82
C VAL A 373 -4.85 1.82 18.69
N GLY A 374 -5.05 1.05 17.61
CA GLY A 374 -6.36 0.46 17.26
C GLY A 374 -7.38 1.46 16.69
N GLY A 375 -6.95 2.66 16.31
CA GLY A 375 -7.76 3.62 15.57
C GLY A 375 -7.92 3.25 14.08
N PRO A 376 -8.85 3.89 13.37
CA PRO A 376 -9.03 3.67 11.94
C PRO A 376 -7.88 4.26 11.13
N TRP A 377 -7.62 3.65 9.97
CA TRP A 377 -6.75 4.19 8.93
C TRP A 377 -7.38 5.43 8.26
N GLY A 378 -6.57 6.18 7.52
CA GLY A 378 -7.02 7.37 6.80
C GLY A 378 -8.02 7.07 5.68
N GLN A 379 -9.00 7.95 5.54
CA GLN A 379 -10.02 7.92 4.49
C GLN A 379 -9.78 9.11 3.55
N ARG A 380 -9.89 8.90 2.24
CA ARG A 380 -9.65 9.97 1.26
C ARG A 380 -10.78 11.02 1.31
N ILE A 381 -10.40 12.30 1.30
CA ILE A 381 -11.30 13.44 1.14
C ILE A 381 -10.97 14.23 -0.12
N ASN A 382 -11.77 15.25 -0.45
CA ASN A 382 -11.59 16.02 -1.67
C ASN A 382 -10.48 17.07 -1.56
N SER A 383 -9.69 17.15 -2.63
CA SER A 383 -8.64 18.13 -2.87
C SER A 383 -8.75 18.66 -4.28
N THR A 384 -8.52 19.96 -4.47
CA THR A 384 -8.32 20.56 -5.79
C THR A 384 -7.05 21.41 -5.80
N VAL A 385 -6.48 21.60 -7.00
CA VAL A 385 -5.32 22.48 -7.20
C VAL A 385 -5.65 23.54 -8.25
N GLY A 386 -5.47 24.80 -7.89
CA GLY A 386 -5.57 25.99 -8.73
C GLY A 386 -4.28 26.83 -8.70
N GLY A 387 -4.38 28.10 -9.11
CA GLY A 387 -3.24 29.00 -9.29
C GLY A 387 -2.54 28.88 -10.64
N GLU A 388 -1.45 29.62 -10.82
CA GLU A 388 -0.66 29.65 -12.07
C GLU A 388 0.21 28.38 -12.22
N LEU A 389 0.69 27.82 -11.10
CA LEU A 389 1.49 26.60 -11.04
C LEU A 389 0.68 25.35 -10.65
N TYR A 390 -0.65 25.36 -10.85
CA TYR A 390 -1.50 24.20 -10.54
C TYR A 390 -1.04 22.89 -11.20
N TRP A 391 -0.43 23.00 -12.38
CA TRP A 391 0.03 21.88 -13.18
C TRP A 391 1.19 21.13 -12.51
N ALA A 392 2.03 21.86 -11.75
CA ALA A 392 3.23 21.36 -11.08
C ALA A 392 2.95 20.52 -9.83
N LEU A 393 1.73 20.58 -9.28
CA LEU A 393 1.36 19.84 -8.08
C LEU A 393 0.36 18.71 -8.37
N ARG A 394 0.46 17.60 -7.64
CA ARG A 394 -0.60 16.61 -7.44
C ARG A 394 -0.81 16.43 -5.94
N VAL A 395 -2.08 16.38 -5.50
CA VAL A 395 -2.45 16.43 -4.09
C VAL A 395 -3.49 15.37 -3.76
N GLY A 396 -3.13 14.40 -2.93
CA GLY A 396 -4.08 13.55 -2.20
C GLY A 396 -4.35 14.14 -0.82
N ALA A 397 -5.62 14.23 -0.40
CA ALA A 397 -6.01 14.67 0.93
C ALA A 397 -6.77 13.56 1.68
N TYR A 398 -6.55 13.47 2.99
CA TYR A 398 -7.12 12.42 3.84
C TYR A 398 -7.60 12.98 5.18
N VAL A 399 -8.55 12.25 5.78
CA VAL A 399 -8.99 12.42 7.17
C VAL A 399 -8.80 11.11 7.91
N THR A 400 -8.19 11.16 9.09
CA THR A 400 -8.01 10.00 9.96
C THR A 400 -8.88 10.14 11.19
N GLY A 401 -9.74 9.13 11.40
CA GLY A 401 -10.59 9.02 12.58
C GLY A 401 -9.82 8.77 13.88
N ARG A 402 -10.54 8.82 15.00
CA ARG A 402 -10.00 8.62 16.35
C ARG A 402 -10.75 7.51 17.06
N VAL A 403 -10.09 6.81 17.99
CA VAL A 403 -10.75 5.78 18.82
C VAL A 403 -11.87 6.39 19.67
N SER A 404 -11.65 7.61 20.18
CA SER A 404 -12.72 8.41 20.78
C SER A 404 -13.31 9.37 19.77
N SER A 405 -14.61 9.25 19.49
CA SER A 405 -15.35 10.16 18.60
C SER A 405 -15.47 11.61 19.12
N THR A 406 -14.97 11.89 20.33
CA THR A 406 -14.85 13.26 20.87
C THR A 406 -13.53 13.93 20.54
N ASP A 407 -12.52 13.16 20.14
CA ASP A 407 -11.19 13.68 19.87
C ASP A 407 -11.12 14.25 18.46
N TRP A 408 -10.23 15.21 18.25
CA TRP A 408 -10.13 15.87 16.95
C TRP A 408 -9.59 14.89 15.89
N LEU A 409 -10.30 14.83 14.76
CA LEU A 409 -9.84 14.17 13.55
C LEU A 409 -8.51 14.77 13.12
N ARG A 410 -7.60 13.94 12.64
CA ARG A 410 -6.38 14.38 11.94
C ARG A 410 -6.72 14.58 10.47
N TYR A 411 -6.16 15.61 9.86
CA TYR A 411 -6.18 15.79 8.41
C TYR A 411 -4.76 15.71 7.87
N SER A 412 -4.60 15.30 6.63
CA SER A 412 -3.31 15.23 5.96
C SER A 412 -3.41 15.52 4.46
N ILE A 413 -2.31 15.98 3.88
CA ILE A 413 -2.12 16.03 2.44
C ILE A 413 -0.76 15.43 2.06
N VAL A 414 -0.75 14.68 0.95
CA VAL A 414 0.46 14.26 0.25
C VAL A 414 0.54 15.06 -1.04
N VAL A 415 1.60 15.83 -1.18
CA VAL A 415 1.84 16.71 -2.33
C VAL A 415 3.06 16.24 -3.09
N LEU A 416 2.88 15.89 -4.36
CA LEU A 416 3.98 15.73 -5.32
C LEU A 416 4.16 17.05 -6.07
N ASN A 417 5.30 17.71 -5.86
CA ASN A 417 5.79 18.75 -6.76
C ASN A 417 6.73 18.11 -7.80
N TRP A 418 6.42 18.29 -9.09
CA TRP A 418 7.20 17.77 -10.21
C TRP A 418 7.69 18.88 -11.17
N ASP A 419 7.83 20.11 -10.68
CA ASP A 419 8.42 21.26 -11.39
C ASP A 419 9.96 21.12 -11.52
N ASP A 420 10.40 20.27 -12.45
CA ASP A 420 11.80 19.99 -12.78
C ASP A 420 11.94 20.00 -14.31
N GLU A 421 12.89 20.79 -14.85
CA GLU A 421 12.99 21.01 -16.30
C GLU A 421 13.50 19.77 -17.07
N THR A 422 13.00 19.57 -18.30
CA THR A 422 13.24 18.34 -19.08
C THR A 422 14.68 18.11 -19.58
N ASP A 423 15.55 19.12 -19.52
CA ASP A 423 16.93 19.09 -20.07
C ASP A 423 18.02 19.22 -18.98
N GLY A 424 17.69 19.01 -17.71
CA GLY A 424 18.64 19.11 -16.59
C GLY A 424 18.06 18.58 -15.27
N TRP A 425 18.74 18.88 -14.16
CA TRP A 425 18.15 18.85 -12.82
C TRP A 425 18.10 20.31 -12.37
N ASP A 426 16.92 20.91 -12.45
CA ASP A 426 16.67 22.30 -12.04
C ASP A 426 15.36 22.34 -11.23
N PRO A 427 15.36 21.81 -9.99
CA PRO A 427 14.16 21.63 -9.21
C PRO A 427 13.62 22.97 -8.69
N ILE A 428 12.40 23.34 -9.10
CA ILE A 428 11.74 24.59 -8.72
C ILE A 428 10.79 24.36 -7.54
N PRO A 429 11.02 24.98 -6.37
CA PRO A 429 10.07 24.94 -5.26
C PRO A 429 8.82 25.78 -5.57
N VAL A 430 7.63 25.23 -5.33
CA VAL A 430 6.34 25.89 -5.58
C VAL A 430 5.79 26.46 -4.28
N GLU A 431 5.65 27.79 -4.21
CA GLU A 431 4.89 28.46 -3.13
C GLU A 431 3.39 28.23 -3.34
N ALA A 432 2.75 27.55 -2.39
CA ALA A 432 1.34 27.22 -2.44
C ALA A 432 0.59 27.72 -1.20
N THR A 433 -0.66 28.12 -1.41
CA THR A 433 -1.64 28.29 -0.35
C THR A 433 -2.38 26.96 -0.12
N ILE A 434 -2.67 26.64 1.14
CA ILE A 434 -3.46 25.49 1.55
C ILE A 434 -4.72 26.03 2.24
N GLU A 435 -5.87 25.95 1.58
CA GLU A 435 -7.17 26.35 2.13
C GLU A 435 -7.87 25.16 2.81
N PHE A 436 -8.33 25.38 4.05
CA PHE A 436 -9.13 24.43 4.80
C PHE A 436 -10.13 25.18 5.71
N ARG A 437 -11.42 24.91 5.54
CA ARG A 437 -12.52 25.43 6.38
C ARG A 437 -12.45 26.95 6.66
N ASP A 438 -12.47 27.76 5.60
CA ASP A 438 -12.37 29.23 5.62
C ASP A 438 -11.07 29.79 6.24
N GLN A 439 -10.01 28.97 6.35
CA GLN A 439 -8.68 29.39 6.77
C GLN A 439 -7.63 29.00 5.74
N GLN A 440 -6.46 29.67 5.77
CA GLN A 440 -5.34 29.34 4.90
C GLN A 440 -4.00 29.21 5.64
N ALA A 441 -3.18 28.24 5.21
CA ALA A 441 -1.75 28.18 5.48
C ALA A 441 -0.96 28.45 4.18
N SER A 442 0.33 28.80 4.30
CA SER A 442 1.24 28.94 3.15
C SER A 442 2.44 28.03 3.36
N TYR A 443 2.83 27.32 2.30
CA TYR A 443 4.00 26.44 2.32
C TYR A 443 4.70 26.43 0.96
N THR A 444 6.03 26.34 0.97
CA THR A 444 6.83 26.20 -0.25
C THR A 444 7.22 24.74 -0.42
N PHE A 445 6.56 24.05 -1.34
CA PHE A 445 6.81 22.64 -1.64
C PHE A 445 8.10 22.48 -2.47
N PRO A 446 9.17 21.86 -1.95
CA PRO A 446 10.33 21.48 -2.77
C PRO A 446 9.93 20.38 -3.77
N VAL A 447 10.71 20.20 -4.85
CA VAL A 447 10.49 19.12 -5.81
C VAL A 447 10.65 17.76 -5.14
N GLY A 448 9.70 16.86 -5.42
CA GLY A 448 9.57 15.58 -4.74
C GLY A 448 8.21 15.45 -4.07
N VAL A 449 8.14 14.59 -3.06
CA VAL A 449 6.91 14.32 -2.30
C VAL A 449 7.06 14.90 -0.90
N THR A 450 6.05 15.64 -0.46
CA THR A 450 5.92 16.17 0.90
C THR A 450 4.61 15.72 1.51
N THR A 451 4.64 15.22 2.76
CA THR A 451 3.43 14.98 3.55
C THR A 451 3.33 16.00 4.67
N LEU A 452 2.15 16.62 4.79
CA LEU A 452 1.78 17.58 5.83
C LEU A 452 0.51 17.08 6.54
N TRP A 453 0.33 17.44 7.81
CA TRP A 453 -0.83 17.06 8.62
C TRP A 453 -1.21 18.15 9.64
N TRP A 454 -2.45 18.13 10.15
CA TRP A 454 -2.97 19.07 11.16
C TRP A 454 -4.21 18.55 11.91
#